data_AF-A0A922LF48-F1
#
_entry.id   AF-A0A922LF48-F1
#
_cell.length_a   1.000
_cell.length_b   1.000
_cell.length_c   1.000
_cell.angle_alpha   90.00
_cell.angle_beta   90.00
_cell.angle_gamma   90.00
#
_symmetry.space_group_name_H-M   'P 1'
#
loop_
_entity.id
_entity.type
_entity.pdbx_description
1 polymer ?
#
loop_
_entity_poly.entity_id
_entity_poly.type
_entity_poly.pdbx_seq_one_letter_code
_entity_poly.pdbx_strand_id
1 'polypeptide(L)'
;MVPPTKRKVFNGQKLKPIIKLLRSRELGTSQYIGTGQIPESSSKFPFVWQRRSLDPGHRNKIFACQWITNNHVVYGTKCNNLVLYDCTSNESFDIPLIKSNTPYANQINPCACGIHSIQLNTSKTFVATGGDNVNHIGVYRLSEFSPHCLLCVSQSLLF
;
A
#
# COMPACT_ATOMS: atom_id res chain seq x y z
N MET A 1 -35.76 -37.55 -11.72
CA MET A 1 -35.72 -36.26 -12.42
C MET A 1 -36.63 -35.29 -11.68
N VAL A 2 -36.04 -34.31 -10.99
CA VAL A 2 -36.79 -33.24 -10.29
C VAL A 2 -36.88 -32.05 -11.26
N PRO A 3 -38.07 -31.44 -11.48
CA PRO A 3 -38.18 -30.32 -12.42
C PRO A 3 -37.47 -29.08 -11.87
N PRO A 4 -36.88 -28.23 -12.74
CA PRO A 4 -36.21 -27.02 -12.31
C PRO A 4 -37.24 -26.02 -11.76
N THR A 5 -37.07 -25.63 -10.50
CA THR A 5 -37.83 -24.56 -9.85
C THR A 5 -37.64 -23.24 -10.61
N LYS A 6 -38.75 -22.66 -11.09
CA LYS A 6 -38.78 -21.35 -11.75
C LYS A 6 -38.13 -20.30 -10.83
N ARG A 7 -37.00 -19.73 -11.24
CA ARG A 7 -36.45 -18.52 -10.61
C ARG A 7 -37.48 -17.40 -10.74
N LYS A 8 -38.02 -16.93 -9.60
CA LYS A 8 -38.81 -15.71 -9.56
C LYS A 8 -37.94 -14.57 -10.06
N VAL A 9 -38.29 -14.01 -11.22
CA VAL A 9 -37.76 -12.74 -11.70
C VAL A 9 -38.15 -11.70 -10.66
N PHE A 10 -37.18 -11.20 -9.89
CA PHE A 10 -37.40 -10.05 -9.02
C PHE A 10 -37.66 -8.85 -9.93
N ASN A 11 -38.94 -8.53 -10.13
CA ASN A 11 -39.35 -7.24 -10.68
C ASN A 11 -38.63 -6.16 -9.90
N GLY A 12 -37.84 -5.33 -10.59
CA GLY A 12 -37.06 -4.25 -10.02
C GLY A 12 -37.94 -3.20 -9.36
N GLN A 13 -38.36 -3.48 -8.12
CA GLN A 13 -39.01 -2.48 -7.29
C GLN A 13 -37.97 -1.41 -6.98
N LYS A 14 -38.24 -0.19 -7.48
CA LYS A 14 -37.40 0.98 -7.29
C LYS A 14 -37.28 1.24 -5.78
N LEU A 15 -36.12 0.94 -5.21
CA LEU A 15 -35.84 1.11 -3.78
C LEU A 15 -36.15 2.56 -3.38
N LYS A 16 -37.08 2.75 -2.44
CA LYS A 16 -37.42 4.09 -1.94
C LYS A 16 -36.34 4.52 -0.94
N PRO A 17 -35.75 5.72 -1.08
CA PRO A 17 -34.77 6.21 -0.12
C PRO A 17 -35.45 6.39 1.25
N ILE A 18 -34.88 5.77 2.28
CA ILE A 18 -35.44 5.75 3.65
C ILE A 18 -35.69 7.17 4.20
N ILE A 19 -34.84 8.14 3.86
CA ILE A 19 -35.00 9.56 4.22
C ILE A 19 -36.33 10.15 3.72
N LYS A 20 -36.76 9.80 2.50
CA LYS A 20 -38.02 10.30 1.94
C LYS A 20 -39.21 9.74 2.71
N LEU A 21 -39.11 8.48 3.15
CA LEU A 21 -40.13 7.85 4.00
C LEU A 21 -40.21 8.50 5.38
N LEU A 22 -39.06 8.67 6.04
CA LEU A 22 -39.01 9.28 7.36
C LEU A 22 -39.61 10.69 7.32
N ARG A 23 -39.26 11.51 6.31
CA ARG A 23 -39.90 12.82 6.10
C ARG A 23 -41.42 12.72 5.89
N SER A 24 -41.90 11.73 5.13
CA SER A 24 -43.34 11.52 4.94
C SER A 24 -44.07 11.11 6.23
N ARG A 25 -43.42 10.39 7.14
CA ARG A 25 -43.96 10.08 8.48
C ARG A 25 -44.09 11.34 9.34
N GLU A 26 -43.06 12.19 9.36
CA GLU A 26 -43.09 13.47 10.09
C GLU A 26 -44.18 14.41 9.56
N LEU A 27 -44.52 14.32 8.27
CA LEU A 27 -45.58 15.09 7.62
C LEU A 27 -46.98 14.43 7.72
N GLY A 28 -47.15 13.37 8.52
CA GLY A 28 -48.43 12.70 8.75
C GLY A 28 -48.91 11.78 7.61
N THR A 29 -48.15 11.66 6.53
CA THR A 29 -48.44 10.77 5.41
C THR A 29 -47.81 9.39 5.66
N SER A 30 -48.50 8.53 6.42
CA SER A 30 -47.97 7.22 6.77
C SER A 30 -47.91 6.29 5.55
N GLN A 31 -46.71 6.06 5.02
CA GLN A 31 -46.44 4.97 4.06
C GLN A 31 -45.69 3.85 4.80
N TYR A 32 -46.16 2.62 4.65
CA TYR A 32 -45.50 1.43 5.20
C TYR A 32 -44.49 0.85 4.20
N ILE A 33 -43.27 0.53 4.64
CA ILE A 33 -42.25 -0.17 3.84
C ILE A 33 -42.20 -1.63 4.29
N GLY A 34 -42.36 -2.57 3.37
CA GLY A 34 -42.08 -3.99 3.62
C GLY A 34 -40.57 -4.23 3.70
N THR A 35 -40.14 -5.19 4.52
CA THR A 35 -38.72 -5.49 4.81
C THR A 35 -37.86 -5.66 3.55
N GLY A 36 -38.40 -6.24 2.46
CA GLY A 36 -37.69 -6.40 1.18
C GLY A 36 -37.49 -5.13 0.34
N GLN A 37 -37.94 -3.95 0.80
CA GLN A 37 -37.72 -2.65 0.15
C GLN A 37 -36.62 -1.81 0.83
N ILE A 38 -36.05 -2.31 1.92
CA ILE A 38 -34.92 -1.69 2.61
C ILE A 38 -33.64 -2.21 1.93
N PRO A 39 -32.71 -1.35 1.49
CA PRO A 39 -31.42 -1.81 0.98
C PRO A 39 -30.67 -2.55 2.08
N GLU A 40 -30.41 -3.84 1.90
CA GLU A 40 -29.67 -4.66 2.87
C GLU A 40 -28.14 -4.47 2.78
N SER A 41 -27.66 -3.69 1.82
CA SER A 41 -26.24 -3.38 1.64
C SER A 41 -26.00 -1.97 1.09
N SER A 42 -24.85 -1.39 1.43
CA SER A 42 -24.42 -0.11 0.87
C SER A 42 -23.96 -0.31 -0.58
N SER A 43 -24.57 0.40 -1.52
CA SER A 43 -24.15 0.43 -2.93
C SER A 43 -22.95 1.34 -3.20
N LYS A 44 -22.48 2.08 -2.18
CA LYS A 44 -21.36 3.02 -2.30
C LYS A 44 -20.23 2.62 -1.36
N PHE A 45 -19.04 2.55 -1.93
CA PHE A 45 -17.80 2.43 -1.17
C PHE A 45 -17.58 3.74 -0.40
N PRO A 46 -17.31 3.70 0.91
CA PRO A 46 -17.09 4.91 1.69
C PRO A 46 -15.88 5.68 1.14
N PHE A 47 -15.96 7.01 1.18
CA PHE A 47 -14.90 7.92 0.71
C PHE A 47 -13.53 7.63 1.36
N VAL A 48 -13.52 7.13 2.60
CA VAL A 48 -12.32 6.70 3.33
C VAL A 48 -11.52 5.64 2.57
N TRP A 49 -12.18 4.84 1.74
CA TRP A 49 -11.55 3.78 0.97
C TRP A 49 -11.30 4.19 -0.49
N GLN A 50 -11.48 5.46 -0.84
CA GLN A 50 -11.22 5.94 -2.18
C GLN A 50 -9.71 5.89 -2.46
N ARG A 51 -9.32 5.00 -3.38
CA ARG A 51 -7.93 4.79 -3.77
C ARG A 51 -7.34 6.09 -4.35
N ARG A 52 -6.19 6.52 -3.81
CA ARG A 52 -5.35 7.53 -4.44
C ARG A 52 -4.22 6.85 -5.22
N SER A 53 -3.99 7.26 -6.46
CA SER A 53 -2.83 6.79 -7.22
C SER A 53 -1.60 7.56 -6.77
N LEU A 54 -0.52 6.85 -6.45
CA LEU A 54 0.80 7.42 -6.25
C LEU A 54 1.52 7.36 -7.60
N ASP A 55 1.96 8.50 -8.10
CA ASP A 55 2.82 8.56 -9.28
C ASP A 55 4.28 8.69 -8.81
N PRO A 56 5.12 7.66 -9.00
CA PRO A 56 6.55 7.73 -8.67
C PRO A 56 7.32 8.72 -9.56
N GLY A 57 6.67 9.31 -10.58
CA GLY A 57 7.25 10.30 -11.48
C GLY A 57 8.31 9.67 -12.37
N HIS A 58 9.50 10.28 -12.41
CA HIS A 58 10.64 9.73 -13.17
C HIS A 58 11.27 8.48 -12.53
N ARG A 59 10.89 8.16 -11.29
CA ARG A 59 11.42 7.00 -10.57
C ARG A 59 10.70 5.77 -11.15
N ASN A 60 11.49 4.77 -11.54
CA ASN A 60 11.01 3.55 -12.21
C ASN A 60 9.96 2.79 -11.36
N LYS A 61 9.51 1.62 -11.82
CA LYS A 61 8.56 0.75 -11.11
C LYS A 61 8.96 0.51 -9.65
N ILE A 62 7.98 0.63 -8.75
CA ILE A 62 8.11 0.28 -7.34
C ILE A 62 8.12 -1.24 -7.21
N PHE A 63 9.12 -1.79 -6.53
CA PHE A 63 9.31 -3.23 -6.32
C PHE A 63 9.00 -3.66 -4.88
N ALA A 64 9.25 -2.78 -3.91
CA ALA A 64 8.94 -3.01 -2.51
C ALA A 64 8.42 -1.74 -1.86
N CYS A 65 7.55 -1.89 -0.86
CA CYS A 65 7.12 -0.79 -0.01
C CYS A 65 6.89 -1.26 1.41
N GLN A 66 7.06 -0.35 2.36
CA GLN A 66 6.87 -0.59 3.79
C GLN A 66 6.33 0.67 4.44
N TRP A 67 5.21 0.52 5.15
CA TRP A 67 4.70 1.59 6.02
C TRP A 67 5.61 1.76 7.22
N ILE A 68 6.01 3.01 7.47
CA ILE A 68 6.86 3.40 8.60
C ILE A 68 6.02 4.02 9.71
N THR A 69 5.09 4.88 9.32
CA THR A 69 4.08 5.49 10.18
C THR A 69 2.73 5.43 9.50
N ASN A 70 1.69 6.05 10.06
CA ASN A 70 0.37 6.12 9.41
C ASN A 70 0.37 6.96 8.13
N ASN A 71 1.35 7.86 7.98
CA ASN A 71 1.38 8.83 6.89
C ASN A 71 2.62 8.67 6.01
N HIS A 72 3.64 7.95 6.49
CA HIS A 72 4.90 7.79 5.77
C HIS A 72 5.10 6.36 5.29
N VAL A 73 5.43 6.23 4.02
CA VAL A 73 5.78 4.98 3.36
C VAL A 73 7.19 5.10 2.83
N VAL A 74 8.00 4.08 3.06
CA VAL A 74 9.26 3.92 2.35
C VAL A 74 9.05 2.93 1.22
N TYR A 75 9.50 3.27 0.02
CA TYR A 75 9.43 2.38 -1.12
C TYR A 75 10.76 2.31 -1.87
N GLY A 76 10.97 1.18 -2.52
CA GLY A 76 12.15 0.86 -3.29
C GLY A 76 11.79 0.63 -4.75
N THR A 77 12.62 1.12 -5.66
CA THR A 77 12.34 1.02 -7.11
C THR A 77 13.28 0.07 -7.83
N LYS A 78 12.94 -0.26 -9.08
CA LYS A 78 13.78 -1.01 -10.02
C LYS A 78 15.16 -0.36 -10.23
N CYS A 79 15.25 0.97 -10.16
CA CYS A 79 16.49 1.70 -10.41
C CYS A 79 17.28 2.01 -9.13
N ASN A 80 17.14 1.18 -8.10
CA ASN A 80 17.84 1.33 -6.81
C ASN A 80 17.58 2.68 -6.10
N ASN A 81 16.41 3.29 -6.31
CA ASN A 81 16.02 4.45 -5.49
C ASN A 81 15.25 3.97 -4.28
N LEU A 82 15.69 4.40 -3.10
CA LEU A 82 14.96 4.28 -1.85
C LEU A 82 14.32 5.64 -1.55
N VAL A 83 13.02 5.66 -1.30
CA VAL A 83 12.26 6.92 -1.21
C VAL A 83 11.36 6.89 0.01
N LEU A 84 11.38 7.95 0.81
CA LEU A 84 10.37 8.26 1.81
C LEU A 84 9.28 9.10 1.17
N TYR A 85 8.03 8.68 1.34
CA TYR A 85 6.87 9.36 0.78
C TYR A 85 5.86 9.70 1.88
N ASP A 86 5.46 10.96 1.93
CA ASP A 86 4.41 11.45 2.83
C ASP A 86 3.06 11.47 2.09
N CYS A 87 2.14 10.63 2.58
CA CYS A 87 0.79 10.46 2.06
C CYS A 87 -0.12 11.68 2.33
N THR A 88 0.29 12.59 3.22
CA THR A 88 -0.42 13.82 3.61
C THR A 88 -0.11 14.95 2.64
N SER A 89 1.17 15.27 2.47
CA SER A 89 1.66 16.36 1.62
C SER A 89 1.86 15.97 0.16
N ASN A 90 1.88 14.66 -0.15
CA ASN A 90 2.25 14.11 -1.45
C ASN A 90 3.71 14.42 -1.84
N GLU A 91 4.58 14.66 -0.86
CA GLU A 91 6.00 14.89 -1.07
C GLU A 91 6.80 13.58 -1.00
N SER A 92 7.95 13.59 -1.67
CA SER A 92 8.88 12.47 -1.72
C SER A 92 10.29 12.94 -1.46
N PHE A 93 11.03 12.16 -0.66
CA PHE A 93 12.41 12.41 -0.30
C PHE A 93 13.27 11.19 -0.63
N ASP A 94 14.30 11.36 -1.45
CA ASP A 94 15.21 10.28 -1.83
C ASP A 94 16.20 10.01 -0.69
N ILE A 95 16.24 8.76 -0.22
CA ILE A 95 17.16 8.27 0.81
C ILE A 95 18.41 7.73 0.11
N PRO A 96 19.60 8.30 0.34
CA PRO A 96 20.83 7.83 -0.28
C PRO A 96 21.16 6.39 0.15
N LEU A 97 21.45 5.53 -0.82
CA LEU A 97 21.91 4.18 -0.52
C LEU A 97 23.32 4.17 0.07
N ILE A 98 23.52 3.34 1.09
CA ILE A 98 24.85 3.11 1.67
C ILE A 98 25.71 2.35 0.65
N LYS A 99 26.85 2.95 0.28
CA LYS A 99 27.80 2.38 -0.67
C LYS A 99 28.97 1.70 0.07
N SER A 100 29.49 0.62 -0.51
CA SER A 100 30.73 0.01 -0.01
C SER A 100 31.94 0.83 -0.47
N ASN A 101 32.87 1.13 0.44
CA ASN A 101 34.14 1.75 0.10
C ASN A 101 35.20 0.73 -0.38
N THR A 102 34.85 -0.55 -0.50
CA THR A 102 35.84 -1.57 -0.90
C THR A 102 36.06 -1.54 -2.42
N PRO A 103 37.32 -1.37 -2.89
CA PRO A 103 37.62 -1.29 -4.33
C PRO A 103 37.27 -2.58 -5.09
N TYR A 104 37.19 -3.72 -4.39
CA TYR A 104 36.79 -5.01 -4.96
C TYR A 104 35.28 -5.14 -5.22
N ALA A 105 34.41 -4.47 -4.42
CA ALA A 105 32.97 -4.54 -4.61
C ALA A 105 32.49 -3.75 -5.85
N ASN A 106 33.28 -2.77 -6.29
CA ASN A 106 33.01 -1.96 -7.48
C ASN A 106 33.36 -2.67 -8.80
N GLN A 107 34.02 -3.85 -8.75
CA GLN A 107 34.39 -4.63 -9.94
C GLN A 107 33.36 -5.71 -10.29
N ILE A 108 32.49 -6.09 -9.36
CA ILE A 108 31.39 -7.00 -9.64
C ILE A 108 30.30 -6.17 -10.31
N ASN A 109 30.09 -6.41 -11.60
CA ASN A 109 29.08 -5.80 -12.47
C ASN A 109 27.98 -5.05 -11.69
N PRO A 110 27.76 -3.74 -11.94
CA PRO A 110 26.72 -2.95 -11.30
C PRO A 110 25.35 -3.38 -11.82
N CYS A 111 24.96 -4.62 -11.55
CA CYS A 111 23.65 -5.14 -11.87
C CYS A 111 22.72 -4.60 -10.80
N ALA A 112 22.20 -3.40 -11.03
CA ALA A 112 21.12 -2.85 -10.23
C ALA A 112 19.90 -3.77 -10.39
N CYS A 113 19.66 -4.62 -9.39
CA CYS A 113 18.50 -5.52 -9.40
C CYS A 113 17.21 -4.79 -9.02
N GLY A 114 17.30 -3.59 -8.45
CA GLY A 114 16.21 -2.92 -7.76
C GLY A 114 16.15 -3.31 -6.27
N ILE A 115 15.39 -2.55 -5.50
CA ILE A 115 15.15 -2.83 -4.08
C ILE A 115 13.89 -3.70 -3.96
N HIS A 116 14.08 -4.98 -3.65
CA HIS A 116 13.00 -5.98 -3.56
C HIS A 116 12.47 -6.24 -2.16
N SER A 117 13.17 -5.77 -1.14
CA SER A 117 12.75 -5.97 0.25
C SER A 117 13.12 -4.76 1.10
N ILE A 118 12.18 -4.39 1.96
CA ILE A 118 12.27 -3.33 2.96
C ILE A 118 11.60 -3.88 4.21
N GLN A 119 12.31 -3.93 5.33
CA GLN A 119 11.77 -4.50 6.56
C GLN A 119 12.18 -3.67 7.78
N LEU A 120 11.24 -3.53 8.71
CA LEU A 120 11.47 -2.88 10.00
C LEU A 120 11.86 -3.90 11.06
N ASN A 121 12.70 -3.48 12.00
CA ASN A 121 12.92 -4.26 13.21
C ASN A 121 11.72 -4.14 14.17
N THR A 122 11.58 -5.11 15.09
CA THR A 122 10.44 -5.18 16.02
C THR A 122 10.28 -3.93 16.87
N SER A 123 11.39 -3.32 17.31
CA SER A 123 11.36 -2.08 18.10
C SER A 123 11.12 -0.81 17.29
N LYS A 124 11.00 -0.90 15.95
CA LYS A 124 10.83 0.23 15.03
C LYS A 124 11.89 1.32 15.20
N THR A 125 13.13 0.91 15.44
CA THR A 125 14.29 1.82 15.53
C THR A 125 15.15 1.76 14.28
N PHE A 126 15.06 0.67 13.51
CA PHE A 126 15.85 0.44 12.31
C PHE A 126 14.99 -0.07 11.15
N VAL A 127 15.42 0.29 9.94
CA VAL A 127 14.91 -0.27 8.68
C VAL A 127 16.07 -0.89 7.91
N ALA A 128 15.88 -2.10 7.43
CA ALA A 128 16.79 -2.80 6.54
C ALA A 128 16.22 -2.81 5.12
N THR A 129 17.06 -2.50 4.13
CA THR A 129 16.68 -2.47 2.72
C THR A 129 17.74 -3.17 1.87
N GLY A 130 17.35 -3.61 0.67
CA GLY A 130 18.34 -3.89 -0.37
C GLY A 130 19.27 -2.68 -0.59
N GLY A 131 20.54 -2.95 -0.81
CA GLY A 131 21.59 -1.95 -1.01
C GLY A 131 21.86 -1.65 -2.49
N ASP A 132 22.99 -0.98 -2.73
CA ASP A 132 23.43 -0.57 -4.07
C ASP A 132 23.83 -1.77 -4.97
N ASN A 133 24.23 -2.88 -4.35
CA ASN A 133 24.59 -4.13 -5.03
C ASN A 133 23.65 -5.26 -4.58
N VAL A 134 23.50 -6.31 -5.42
CA VAL A 134 22.70 -7.51 -5.12
C VAL A 134 23.06 -8.18 -3.78
N ASN A 135 24.31 -8.05 -3.35
CA ASN A 135 24.82 -8.64 -2.11
C ASN A 135 24.82 -7.69 -0.91
N HIS A 136 24.32 -6.47 -1.09
CA HIS A 136 24.35 -5.44 -0.04
C HIS A 136 22.97 -5.29 0.60
N ILE A 137 22.97 -5.13 1.92
CA ILE A 137 21.81 -4.74 2.71
C ILE A 137 22.18 -3.48 3.49
N GLY A 138 21.47 -2.39 3.24
CA GLY A 138 21.62 -1.14 3.98
C GLY A 138 20.71 -1.15 5.21
N VAL A 139 21.26 -0.78 6.36
CA VAL A 139 20.50 -0.58 7.60
C VAL A 139 20.52 0.91 7.95
N TYR A 140 19.35 1.49 8.20
CA TYR A 140 19.18 2.91 8.53
C TYR A 140 18.45 3.06 9.86
N ARG A 141 18.75 4.14 10.59
CA ARG A 141 17.97 4.53 11.77
C ARG A 141 16.64 5.13 11.31
N LEU A 142 15.54 4.72 11.93
CA LEU A 142 14.21 5.12 11.49
C LEU A 142 13.88 6.58 11.79
N SER A 143 14.47 7.16 12.84
CA SER A 143 14.19 8.53 13.27
C SER A 143 14.61 9.59 12.25
N GLU A 144 15.71 9.34 11.54
CA GLU A 144 16.37 10.33 10.67
C GLU A 144 16.73 9.77 9.29
N PHE A 145 16.49 8.47 9.05
CA PHE A 145 17.03 7.73 7.90
C PHE A 145 18.55 7.84 7.75
N SER A 146 19.25 8.10 8.86
CA SER A 146 20.72 8.14 8.88
C SER A 146 21.28 6.73 8.63
N PRO A 147 22.35 6.58 7.82
CA PRO A 147 22.97 5.30 7.60
C PRO A 147 23.53 4.73 8.91
N HIS A 148 23.21 3.46 9.22
CA HIS A 148 23.70 2.79 10.42
C HIS A 148 24.83 1.81 10.09
N CYS A 149 24.58 0.87 9.18
CA CYS A 149 25.60 -0.07 8.71
C CYS A 149 25.25 -0.65 7.34
N LEU A 150 26.28 -1.18 6.68
CA LEU A 150 26.16 -1.95 5.43
C LEU A 150 26.51 -3.40 5.74
N LEU A 151 25.58 -4.31 5.47
CA LEU A 151 25.82 -5.75 5.55
C LEU A 151 26.14 -6.24 4.13
N CYS A 152 27.34 -6.77 3.94
CA CYS A 152 27.74 -7.42 2.69
C CYS A 152 27.61 -8.93 2.87
N VAL A 153 26.64 -9.52 2.18
CA VAL A 153 26.46 -10.96 2.17
C VAL A 153 27.45 -11.52 1.14
N SER A 154 28.57 -12.08 1.59
CA SER A 154 29.37 -12.93 0.70
C SER A 154 28.52 -14.14 0.33
N GLN A 155 28.68 -14.66 -0.89
CA GLN A 155 27.95 -15.85 -1.40
C GLN A 155 28.16 -17.15 -0.57
N SER A 156 28.73 -17.06 0.63
CA SER A 156 29.11 -18.18 1.49
C SER A 156 28.25 -18.36 2.74
N LEU A 157 27.16 -17.59 2.92
CA LEU A 157 26.12 -17.89 3.90
C LEU A 157 24.94 -18.58 3.20
N LEU A 158 25.22 -19.76 2.65
CA LEU A 158 24.22 -20.82 2.51
C LEU A 158 24.03 -21.41 3.92
N PHE A 159 22.81 -21.31 4.46
CA PHE A 159 22.36 -22.23 5.50
C PHE A 159 22.18 -23.62 4.90
#